data_AF-A0AAV1PBY8-F1
#
_entry.id   AF-A0AAV1PBY8-F1
#
_cell.length_a   1.000
_cell.length_b   1.000
_cell.length_c   1.000
_cell.angle_alpha   90.00
_cell.angle_beta   90.00
_cell.angle_gamma   90.00
#
_symmetry.space_group_name_H-M   'P 1'
#
loop_
_entity.id
_entity.type
_entity.pdbx_description
1 polymer ?
#
loop_
_entity_poly.entity_id
_entity_poly.type
_entity_poly.pdbx_seq_one_letter_code
_entity_poly.pdbx_strand_id
1 'polypeptide(L)'
;MRRAAAFLALLLCLYWTRAQGESGGVTGNDITQTEIQSEILGVKSTSDQTNISPDIWAELKELRDMAIEHSVELRNSKSKMEKLEQENTAIQARLTASEYKNAVLENVVKDLQRENTDLLHRVTSVEDKNKVLEARMNASENEMEELKIESADMMARLNISEHVMEELKRDNTDLLHRVTSVEDKNKVLEARMNTSENEMEELKIENADMMARLKICENEVEELKRQNAGLFTAPVRGAYYFSFTTLDGRSNVYRRVYLYHNDKRVLFSYNYSANTSESVSNSLVLQMEKEDVVYMVLPGGCSVYDDRDDHTTFNGFLLFPL
;
A
#
# COMPACT_ATOMS: atom_id res chain seq x y z
N MET A 1 -61.38 -3.17 46.25
CA MET A 1 -61.78 -4.57 46.47
C MET A 1 -62.66 -4.76 47.72
N ARG A 2 -63.78 -4.02 47.86
CA ARG A 2 -64.76 -4.25 48.95
C ARG A 2 -66.23 -4.13 48.51
N ARG A 3 -66.49 -3.92 47.21
CA ARG A 3 -67.85 -3.90 46.62
C ARG A 3 -68.15 -5.09 45.70
N ALA A 4 -67.18 -5.97 45.46
CA ALA A 4 -67.36 -7.20 44.68
C ALA A 4 -67.73 -8.42 45.54
N ALA A 5 -67.52 -8.36 46.86
CA ALA A 5 -67.80 -9.47 47.79
C ALA A 5 -69.28 -9.56 48.21
N ALA A 6 -70.04 -8.48 48.10
CA ALA A 6 -71.47 -8.45 48.45
C ALA A 6 -72.38 -9.00 47.33
N PHE A 7 -71.93 -8.96 46.07
CA PHE A 7 -72.66 -9.55 44.94
C PHE A 7 -72.43 -11.06 44.78
N LEU A 8 -71.37 -11.59 45.38
CA LEU A 8 -71.05 -13.03 45.42
C LEU A 8 -71.82 -13.78 46.53
N ALA A 9 -72.40 -13.09 47.51
CA ALA A 9 -73.16 -13.72 48.61
C ALA A 9 -74.67 -13.84 48.35
N LEU A 10 -75.21 -13.14 47.33
CA LEU A 10 -76.64 -13.15 46.99
C LEU A 10 -76.99 -14.08 45.82
N LEU A 11 -76.00 -14.61 45.09
CA LEU A 11 -76.18 -15.59 44.01
C LEU A 11 -76.05 -17.06 44.45
N LEU A 12 -75.69 -17.29 45.72
CA LEU A 12 -75.53 -18.64 46.31
C LEU A 12 -76.75 -19.14 47.11
N CYS A 13 -77.87 -18.40 47.14
CA CYS A 13 -79.09 -18.77 47.88
C CYS A 13 -80.30 -19.18 47.00
N LEU A 14 -80.14 -19.31 45.68
CA LEU A 14 -81.22 -19.81 44.79
C LEU A 14 -80.87 -21.09 44.01
N TYR A 15 -79.67 -21.63 44.18
CA TYR A 15 -79.37 -23.01 43.80
C TYR A 15 -79.46 -23.87 45.04
N TRP A 16 -80.64 -24.40 45.34
CA TRP A 16 -80.90 -25.63 46.11
C TRP A 16 -82.42 -25.86 46.17
N THR A 17 -83.00 -26.41 45.11
CA THR A 17 -84.10 -27.37 45.25
C THR A 17 -83.84 -28.51 44.26
N ARG A 18 -83.27 -29.52 44.88
CA ARG A 18 -82.95 -30.86 44.43
C ARG A 18 -84.12 -31.51 43.68
N ALA A 19 -83.94 -31.66 42.38
CA ALA A 19 -84.44 -32.82 41.66
C ALA A 19 -83.61 -34.04 42.11
N GLN A 20 -84.29 -35.09 42.53
CA GLN A 20 -83.71 -36.43 42.56
C GLN A 20 -84.85 -37.41 42.24
N GLY A 21 -84.91 -37.81 40.98
CA GLY A 21 -85.58 -39.02 40.56
C GLY A 21 -84.60 -40.18 40.66
N GLU A 22 -85.07 -41.32 41.14
CA GLU A 22 -84.64 -42.68 40.80
C GLU A 22 -85.76 -43.58 41.35
N SER A 23 -86.52 -44.24 40.47
CA SER A 23 -86.20 -45.53 39.83
C SER A 23 -86.84 -46.67 40.61
N GLY A 24 -87.80 -47.33 39.97
CA GLY A 24 -88.56 -48.44 40.54
C GLY A 24 -89.65 -48.87 39.58
N GLY A 25 -89.25 -49.49 38.47
CA GLY A 25 -90.18 -50.16 37.57
C GLY A 25 -90.37 -51.63 37.91
N VAL A 26 -91.54 -52.10 37.50
CA VAL A 26 -91.90 -53.43 36.95
C VAL A 26 -92.69 -54.41 37.84
N THR A 27 -93.69 -54.99 37.15
CA THR A 27 -94.52 -56.20 37.39
C THR A 27 -95.79 -55.97 38.21
N GLY A 28 -96.99 -56.33 37.77
CA GLY A 28 -97.48 -57.04 36.58
C GLY A 28 -98.98 -57.34 36.77
N ASN A 29 -99.69 -57.56 35.66
CA ASN A 29 -100.89 -58.40 35.45
C ASN A 29 -102.11 -58.23 36.40
N ASP A 30 -103.35 -58.54 36.08
CA ASP A 30 -104.13 -58.87 34.90
C ASP A 30 -105.60 -58.72 35.38
N ILE A 31 -106.46 -58.27 34.48
CA ILE A 31 -107.83 -58.74 34.22
C ILE A 31 -108.55 -59.53 35.34
N THR A 32 -109.74 -59.09 35.76
CA THR A 32 -110.99 -59.83 35.47
C THR A 32 -112.22 -58.94 35.61
N GLN A 33 -112.93 -58.89 34.48
CA GLN A 33 -114.32 -58.54 34.30
C GLN A 33 -115.15 -59.79 34.62
N THR A 34 -116.23 -59.70 35.41
CA THR A 34 -117.34 -60.66 35.31
C THR A 34 -118.66 -60.03 35.78
N GLU A 35 -119.62 -59.98 34.86
CA GLU A 35 -121.04 -59.67 35.05
C GLU A 35 -121.75 -60.69 35.94
N ILE A 36 -122.82 -60.29 36.63
CA ILE A 36 -124.02 -61.13 36.81
C ILE A 36 -125.29 -60.27 36.72
N GLN A 37 -126.20 -60.72 35.84
CA GLN A 37 -127.56 -60.23 35.60
C GLN A 37 -128.60 -60.83 36.57
N SER A 38 -129.60 -59.99 36.89
CA SER A 38 -131.07 -60.18 36.99
C SER A 38 -131.79 -61.24 37.87
N GLU A 39 -132.88 -60.72 38.46
CA GLU A 39 -134.23 -61.29 38.69
C GLU A 39 -134.50 -61.98 40.06
N ILE A 40 -135.54 -61.61 40.85
CA ILE A 40 -136.96 -62.03 40.74
C ILE A 40 -137.92 -61.31 41.75
N LEU A 41 -139.11 -60.91 41.24
CA LEU A 41 -140.53 -60.85 41.75
C LEU A 41 -140.90 -60.43 43.20
N GLY A 42 -142.03 -59.77 43.54
CA GLY A 42 -143.27 -59.37 42.84
C GLY A 42 -144.35 -58.84 43.84
N VAL A 43 -145.60 -58.63 43.36
CA VAL A 43 -146.93 -58.32 44.01
C VAL A 43 -147.48 -56.89 43.69
N LYS A 44 -148.42 -56.71 42.72
CA LYS A 44 -149.93 -56.72 42.75
C LYS A 44 -150.54 -55.55 43.57
N SER A 45 -151.55 -54.75 43.17
CA SER A 45 -152.67 -54.82 42.19
C SER A 45 -153.34 -53.44 42.01
N THR A 46 -154.07 -53.24 40.88
CA THR A 46 -155.33 -52.44 40.65
C THR A 46 -155.34 -50.92 40.93
N SER A 47 -156.02 -50.01 40.21
CA SER A 47 -157.01 -50.01 39.11
C SER A 47 -157.21 -48.55 38.64
N ASP A 48 -157.49 -48.38 37.35
CA ASP A 48 -158.30 -47.34 36.68
C ASP A 48 -157.94 -45.83 36.71
N GLN A 49 -157.72 -45.32 35.48
CA GLN A 49 -158.26 -44.08 34.88
C GLN A 49 -157.95 -42.75 35.61
N THR A 50 -157.17 -41.82 35.06
CA THR A 50 -157.37 -41.11 33.77
C THR A 50 -156.23 -40.10 33.55
N ASN A 51 -155.91 -39.86 32.28
CA ASN A 51 -155.33 -38.64 31.69
C ASN A 51 -153.93 -38.12 32.10
N ILE A 52 -153.00 -38.37 31.16
CA ILE A 52 -151.93 -37.49 30.63
C ILE A 52 -150.81 -37.05 31.60
N SER A 53 -149.63 -37.68 31.51
CA SER A 53 -148.25 -37.11 31.54
C SER A 53 -147.18 -38.23 31.74
N PRO A 54 -145.87 -37.96 31.57
CA PRO A 54 -144.97 -38.31 30.47
C PRO A 54 -144.40 -39.76 30.53
N ASP A 55 -143.99 -40.28 29.37
CA ASP A 55 -143.47 -41.64 29.21
C ASP A 55 -142.07 -41.79 29.84
N ILE A 56 -142.01 -42.38 31.04
CA ILE A 56 -140.78 -42.68 31.81
C ILE A 56 -139.72 -43.41 30.96
N TRP A 57 -140.14 -44.16 29.93
CA TRP A 57 -139.23 -44.82 29.00
C TRP A 57 -138.50 -43.87 28.05
N ALA A 58 -139.05 -42.69 27.75
CA ALA A 58 -138.38 -41.65 26.98
C ALA A 58 -137.25 -41.00 27.80
N GLU A 59 -137.50 -40.69 29.07
CA GLU A 59 -136.49 -40.11 29.98
C GLU A 59 -135.35 -41.09 30.30
N LEU A 60 -135.65 -42.38 30.50
CA LEU A 60 -134.62 -43.40 30.73
C LEU A 60 -133.75 -43.65 29.49
N LYS A 61 -134.35 -43.52 28.29
CA LYS A 61 -133.64 -43.59 27.01
C LYS A 61 -132.77 -42.37 26.78
N GLU A 62 -133.26 -41.17 27.11
CA GLU A 62 -132.47 -39.93 27.09
C GLU A 62 -131.31 -39.98 28.07
N LEU A 63 -131.51 -40.47 29.30
CA LEU A 63 -130.42 -40.63 30.28
C LEU A 63 -129.36 -41.64 29.81
N ARG A 64 -129.77 -42.73 29.17
CA ARG A 64 -128.84 -43.69 28.56
C ARG A 64 -128.08 -43.08 27.40
N ASP A 65 -128.77 -42.37 26.51
CA ASP A 65 -128.16 -41.73 25.35
C ASP A 65 -127.22 -40.59 25.79
N MET A 66 -127.55 -39.87 26.86
CA MET A 66 -126.69 -38.87 27.52
C MET A 66 -125.50 -39.51 28.24
N ALA A 67 -125.67 -40.67 28.90
CA ALA A 67 -124.55 -41.42 29.48
C ALA A 67 -123.60 -41.97 28.40
N ILE A 68 -124.14 -42.39 27.25
CA ILE A 68 -123.36 -42.78 26.07
C ILE A 68 -122.62 -41.55 25.52
N GLU A 69 -123.28 -40.40 25.38
CA GLU A 69 -122.66 -39.14 24.93
C GLU A 69 -121.53 -38.69 25.86
N HIS A 70 -121.77 -38.67 27.17
CA HIS A 70 -120.74 -38.40 28.18
C HIS A 70 -119.58 -39.40 28.10
N SER A 71 -119.85 -40.69 27.86
CA SER A 71 -118.78 -41.68 27.70
C SER A 71 -117.93 -41.46 26.43
N VAL A 72 -118.56 -40.97 25.36
CA VAL A 72 -117.90 -40.59 24.10
C VAL A 72 -117.09 -39.31 24.28
N GLU A 73 -117.62 -38.31 24.98
CA GLU A 73 -116.89 -37.10 25.33
C GLU A 73 -115.71 -37.36 26.27
N LEU A 74 -115.87 -38.25 27.25
CA LEU A 74 -114.77 -38.69 28.12
C LEU A 74 -113.68 -39.40 27.30
N ARG A 75 -114.07 -40.22 26.31
CA ARG A 75 -113.14 -40.89 25.42
C ARG A 75 -112.43 -39.90 24.49
N ASN A 76 -113.13 -38.90 23.98
CA ASN A 76 -112.58 -37.84 23.13
C ASN A 76 -111.62 -36.93 23.92
N SER A 77 -111.99 -36.53 25.13
CA SER A 77 -111.13 -35.74 26.01
C SER A 77 -109.90 -36.53 26.45
N LYS A 78 -110.04 -37.83 26.77
CA LYS A 78 -108.92 -38.72 27.03
C LYS A 78 -107.97 -38.84 25.83
N SER A 79 -108.50 -39.03 24.62
CA SER A 79 -107.70 -39.06 23.39
C SER A 79 -106.97 -37.74 23.13
N LYS A 80 -107.63 -36.59 23.35
CA LYS A 80 -106.99 -35.27 23.28
C LYS A 80 -105.90 -35.08 24.34
N MET A 81 -106.11 -35.59 25.55
CA MET A 81 -105.13 -35.56 26.63
C MET A 81 -103.91 -36.42 26.30
N GLU A 82 -104.11 -37.63 25.79
CA GLU A 82 -103.03 -38.51 25.32
C GLU A 82 -102.23 -37.86 24.19
N LYS A 83 -102.90 -37.18 23.24
CA LYS A 83 -102.24 -36.43 22.18
C LYS A 83 -101.43 -35.24 22.72
N LEU A 84 -101.97 -34.47 23.67
CA LEU A 84 -101.25 -33.36 24.31
C LEU A 84 -100.05 -33.85 25.13
N GLU A 85 -100.16 -35.01 25.78
CA GLU A 85 -99.06 -35.64 26.50
C GLU A 85 -97.95 -36.10 25.54
N GLN A 86 -98.31 -36.68 24.39
CA GLN A 86 -97.36 -36.97 23.30
C GLN A 86 -96.70 -35.70 22.75
N GLU A 87 -97.46 -34.62 22.56
CA GLU A 87 -96.91 -33.33 22.12
C GLU A 87 -95.95 -32.73 23.17
N ASN A 88 -96.29 -32.79 24.46
CA ASN A 88 -95.43 -32.31 25.54
C ASN A 88 -94.13 -33.10 25.67
N THR A 89 -94.20 -34.43 25.58
CA THR A 89 -93.00 -35.28 25.58
C THR A 89 -92.12 -35.01 24.35
N ALA A 90 -92.73 -34.79 23.17
CA ALA A 90 -92.00 -34.39 21.97
C ALA A 90 -91.35 -33.00 22.11
N ILE A 91 -92.03 -32.01 22.70
CA ILE A 91 -91.48 -30.68 22.97
C ILE A 91 -90.31 -30.78 23.96
N GLN A 92 -90.45 -31.54 25.05
CA GLN A 92 -89.38 -31.76 26.01
C GLN A 92 -88.15 -32.40 25.36
N ALA A 93 -88.33 -33.43 24.52
CA ALA A 93 -87.23 -34.05 23.78
C ALA A 93 -86.52 -33.07 22.82
N ARG A 94 -87.28 -32.18 22.17
CA ARG A 94 -86.72 -31.11 21.31
C ARG A 94 -85.98 -30.06 22.12
N LEU A 95 -86.49 -29.71 23.30
CA LEU A 95 -85.85 -28.75 24.20
C LEU A 95 -84.52 -29.31 24.71
N THR A 96 -84.49 -30.55 25.21
CA THR A 96 -83.24 -31.20 25.66
C THR A 96 -82.22 -31.34 24.53
N ALA A 97 -82.67 -31.66 23.31
CA ALA A 97 -81.80 -31.71 22.15
C ALA A 97 -81.25 -30.32 21.78
N SER A 98 -82.04 -29.25 21.96
CA SER A 98 -81.59 -27.86 21.74
C SER A 98 -80.61 -27.40 22.81
N GLU A 99 -80.83 -27.75 24.07
CA GLU A 99 -79.93 -27.45 25.18
C GLU A 99 -78.58 -28.13 25.00
N TYR A 100 -78.58 -29.40 24.58
CA TYR A 100 -77.36 -30.11 24.22
C TYR A 100 -76.60 -29.41 23.07
N LYS A 101 -77.33 -28.99 22.02
CA LYS A 101 -76.73 -28.23 20.91
C LYS A 101 -76.15 -26.90 21.37
N ASN A 102 -76.82 -26.18 22.26
CA ASN A 102 -76.32 -24.91 22.81
C ASN A 102 -75.03 -25.13 23.62
N ALA A 103 -74.97 -26.17 24.46
CA ALA A 103 -73.77 -26.51 25.20
C ALA A 103 -72.57 -26.85 24.28
N VAL A 104 -72.83 -27.58 23.18
CA VAL A 104 -71.80 -27.86 22.17
C VAL A 104 -71.34 -26.57 21.48
N LEU A 105 -72.27 -25.70 21.08
CA LEU A 105 -71.95 -24.41 20.46
C LEU A 105 -71.13 -23.50 21.39
N GLU A 106 -71.44 -23.47 22.69
CA GLU A 106 -70.65 -22.72 23.67
C GLU A 106 -69.21 -23.20 23.76
N ASN A 107 -68.98 -24.52 23.71
CA ASN A 107 -67.62 -25.07 23.69
C ASN A 107 -66.87 -24.70 22.41
N VAL A 108 -67.52 -24.80 21.25
CA VAL A 108 -66.94 -24.37 19.96
C VAL A 108 -66.56 -22.88 19.98
N VAL A 109 -67.40 -22.02 20.55
CA VAL A 109 -67.09 -20.59 20.70
C VAL A 109 -65.87 -20.37 21.59
N LYS A 110 -65.75 -21.10 22.71
CA LYS A 110 -64.57 -21.01 23.58
C LYS A 110 -63.29 -21.48 22.87
N ASP A 111 -63.36 -22.56 22.10
CA ASP A 111 -62.23 -23.07 21.34
C ASP A 111 -61.80 -22.08 20.26
N LEU A 112 -62.75 -21.50 19.51
CA LEU A 112 -62.47 -20.45 18.53
C LEU A 112 -61.91 -19.18 19.16
N GLN A 113 -62.37 -18.80 20.36
CA GLN A 113 -61.80 -17.68 21.10
C GLN A 113 -60.34 -17.94 21.48
N ARG A 114 -60.04 -19.15 21.96
CA ARG A 114 -58.67 -19.55 22.29
C ARG A 114 -57.78 -19.54 21.04
N GLU A 115 -58.25 -20.09 19.93
CA GLU A 115 -57.51 -20.09 18.66
C GLU A 115 -57.26 -18.66 18.16
N ASN A 116 -58.25 -17.77 18.23
CA ASN A 116 -58.09 -16.36 17.89
C ASN A 116 -57.05 -15.66 18.77
N THR A 117 -56.99 -15.97 20.08
CA THR A 117 -55.94 -15.40 20.95
C THR A 117 -54.55 -15.91 20.59
N ASP A 118 -54.40 -17.18 20.23
CA ASP A 118 -53.12 -17.75 19.79
C ASP A 118 -52.67 -17.16 18.45
N LEU A 119 -53.59 -17.05 17.49
CA LEU A 119 -53.33 -16.40 16.19
C LEU A 119 -52.90 -14.95 16.37
N LEU A 120 -53.55 -14.19 17.25
CA LEU A 120 -53.16 -12.81 17.54
C LEU A 120 -51.73 -12.73 18.07
N HIS A 121 -51.35 -13.62 19.00
CA HIS A 121 -50.00 -13.64 19.56
C HIS A 121 -48.94 -14.02 18.51
N ARG A 122 -49.27 -14.96 17.62
CA ARG A 122 -48.42 -15.35 16.49
C ARG A 122 -48.23 -14.19 15.51
N VAL A 123 -49.30 -13.45 15.19
CA VAL A 123 -49.23 -12.26 14.33
C VAL A 123 -48.33 -11.20 14.95
N THR A 124 -48.53 -10.86 16.24
CA THR A 124 -47.66 -9.87 16.91
C THR A 124 -46.20 -10.30 16.95
N SER A 125 -45.92 -11.60 17.16
CA SER A 125 -44.55 -12.13 17.12
C SER A 125 -43.92 -12.01 15.73
N VAL A 126 -44.69 -12.25 14.66
CA VAL A 126 -44.22 -12.08 13.28
C VAL A 126 -43.99 -10.61 12.95
N GLU A 127 -44.88 -9.71 13.38
CA GLU A 127 -44.71 -8.27 13.21
C GLU A 127 -43.41 -7.76 13.87
N ASP A 128 -43.11 -8.21 15.08
CA ASP A 128 -41.87 -7.82 15.76
C ASP A 128 -40.63 -8.42 15.10
N LYS A 129 -40.70 -9.67 14.61
CA LYS A 129 -39.62 -10.25 13.79
C LYS A 129 -39.40 -9.47 12.51
N ASN A 130 -40.46 -9.01 11.85
CA ASN A 130 -40.36 -8.21 10.63
C ASN A 130 -39.69 -6.86 10.89
N LYS A 131 -40.04 -6.16 11.98
CA LYS A 131 -39.35 -4.91 12.38
C LYS A 131 -37.86 -5.13 12.60
N VAL A 132 -37.49 -6.25 13.26
CA VAL A 132 -36.08 -6.60 13.47
C VAL A 132 -35.37 -6.90 12.15
N LEU A 133 -36.00 -7.62 11.23
CA LEU A 133 -35.43 -7.90 9.92
C LEU A 133 -35.24 -6.62 9.09
N GLU A 134 -36.19 -5.70 9.12
CA GLU A 134 -36.11 -4.41 8.44
C GLU A 134 -34.95 -3.57 8.99
N ALA A 135 -34.80 -3.49 10.32
CA ALA A 135 -33.67 -2.79 10.94
C ALA A 135 -32.31 -3.42 10.55
N ARG A 136 -32.23 -4.75 10.50
CA ARG A 136 -31.01 -5.47 10.08
C ARG A 136 -30.70 -5.25 8.60
N MET A 137 -31.72 -5.20 7.76
CA MET A 137 -31.58 -4.94 6.33
C MET A 137 -31.03 -3.53 6.10
N ASN A 138 -31.62 -2.52 6.74
CA ASN A 138 -31.15 -1.13 6.66
C ASN A 138 -29.71 -0.98 7.18
N ALA A 139 -29.36 -1.66 8.29
CA ALA A 139 -27.99 -1.64 8.80
C ALA A 139 -27.00 -2.26 7.80
N SER A 140 -27.35 -3.41 7.21
CA SER A 140 -26.52 -4.06 6.19
C SER A 140 -26.40 -3.23 4.91
N GLU A 141 -27.44 -2.50 4.51
CA GLU A 141 -27.41 -1.59 3.36
C GLU A 141 -26.44 -0.43 3.61
N ASN A 142 -26.46 0.14 4.82
CA ASN A 142 -25.51 1.20 5.20
C ASN A 142 -24.05 0.71 5.21
N GLU A 143 -23.79 -0.47 5.78
CA GLU A 143 -22.45 -1.09 5.77
C GLU A 143 -21.97 -1.35 4.34
N MET A 144 -22.86 -1.79 3.45
CA MET A 144 -22.52 -2.02 2.05
C MET A 144 -22.17 -0.72 1.32
N GLU A 145 -22.86 0.38 1.61
CA GLU A 145 -22.54 1.67 1.01
C GLU A 145 -21.22 2.25 1.55
N GLU A 146 -20.92 2.09 2.85
CA GLU A 146 -19.62 2.44 3.42
C GLU A 146 -18.48 1.66 2.77
N LEU A 147 -18.61 0.34 2.63
CA LEU A 147 -17.61 -0.50 1.96
C LEU A 147 -17.41 -0.12 0.49
N LYS A 148 -18.46 0.33 -0.19
CA LYS A 148 -18.39 0.78 -1.57
C LYS A 148 -17.63 2.10 -1.69
N ILE A 149 -17.81 3.02 -0.75
CA ILE A 149 -17.03 4.26 -0.66
C ILE A 149 -15.56 3.94 -0.38
N GLU A 150 -15.27 3.06 0.59
CA GLU A 150 -13.90 2.65 0.91
C GLU A 150 -13.22 1.95 -0.27
N SER A 151 -13.93 1.09 -0.99
CA SER A 151 -13.41 0.44 -2.20
C SER A 151 -13.11 1.45 -3.30
N ALA A 152 -13.93 2.51 -3.45
CA ALA A 152 -13.68 3.57 -4.41
C ALA A 152 -12.45 4.42 -4.03
N ASP A 153 -12.28 4.76 -2.75
CA ASP A 153 -11.09 5.44 -2.23
C ASP A 153 -9.83 4.59 -2.46
N MET A 154 -9.89 3.30 -2.17
CA MET A 154 -8.77 2.38 -2.38
C MET A 154 -8.37 2.29 -3.86
N MET A 155 -9.34 2.23 -4.79
CA MET A 155 -9.05 2.27 -6.22
C MET A 155 -8.39 3.58 -6.64
N ALA A 156 -8.86 4.73 -6.13
CA ALA A 156 -8.25 6.02 -6.41
C ALA A 156 -6.80 6.08 -5.91
N ARG A 157 -6.53 5.60 -4.69
CA ARG A 157 -5.18 5.52 -4.11
C ARG A 157 -4.26 4.58 -4.89
N LEU A 158 -4.78 3.44 -5.36
CA LEU A 158 -4.02 2.52 -6.21
C LEU A 158 -3.63 3.16 -7.54
N ASN A 159 -4.56 3.84 -8.22
CA ASN A 159 -4.27 4.53 -9.48
C ASN A 159 -3.21 5.63 -9.31
N ILE A 160 -3.28 6.40 -8.21
CA ILE A 160 -2.25 7.42 -7.90
C ILE A 160 -0.89 6.74 -7.64
N SER A 161 -0.87 5.66 -6.86
CA SER A 161 0.36 4.92 -6.58
C SER A 161 0.97 4.32 -7.85
N GLU A 162 0.15 3.84 -8.78
CA GLU A 162 0.60 3.33 -10.08
C GLU A 162 1.22 4.46 -10.91
N HIS A 163 0.60 5.64 -10.95
CA HIS A 163 1.16 6.79 -11.64
C HIS A 163 2.52 7.22 -11.08
N VAL A 164 2.64 7.32 -9.76
CA VAL A 164 3.91 7.65 -9.08
C VAL A 164 4.98 6.60 -9.38
N MET A 165 4.61 5.32 -9.46
CA MET A 165 5.55 4.25 -9.80
C MET A 165 6.07 4.39 -11.24
N GLU A 166 5.22 4.75 -12.19
CA GLU A 166 5.62 4.98 -13.58
C GLU A 166 6.50 6.23 -13.74
N GLU A 167 6.22 7.32 -12.99
CA GLU A 167 7.11 8.49 -12.93
C GLU A 167 8.49 8.12 -12.38
N LEU A 168 8.56 7.40 -11.25
CA LEU A 168 9.83 6.95 -10.67
C LEU A 168 10.61 6.03 -11.61
N LYS A 169 9.94 5.15 -12.36
CA LYS A 169 10.60 4.34 -13.40
C LYS A 169 11.22 5.22 -14.48
N ARG A 170 10.49 6.24 -14.93
CA ARG A 170 10.98 7.20 -15.94
C ARG A 170 12.21 7.95 -15.44
N ASP A 171 12.15 8.49 -14.22
CA ASP A 171 13.27 9.21 -13.61
C ASP A 171 14.49 8.30 -13.43
N ASN A 172 14.29 7.05 -13.01
CA ASN A 172 15.38 6.07 -12.92
C ASN A 172 16.02 5.79 -14.27
N THR A 173 15.25 5.73 -15.37
CA THR A 173 15.83 5.59 -16.71
C THR A 173 16.62 6.82 -17.14
N ASP A 174 16.15 8.03 -16.84
CA ASP A 174 16.90 9.27 -17.13
C ASP A 174 18.20 9.34 -16.32
N LEU A 175 18.15 9.00 -15.03
CA LEU A 175 19.34 8.93 -14.17
C LEU A 175 20.34 7.91 -14.69
N LEU A 176 19.90 6.74 -15.15
CA LEU A 176 20.78 5.75 -15.75
C LEU A 176 21.49 6.32 -16.99
N HIS A 177 20.74 6.99 -17.89
CA HIS A 177 21.33 7.65 -19.06
C HIS A 177 22.34 8.74 -18.67
N ARG A 178 22.05 9.55 -17.66
CA ARG A 178 22.98 10.58 -17.17
C ARG A 178 24.25 9.98 -16.59
N VAL A 179 24.15 8.89 -15.82
CA VAL A 179 25.31 8.17 -15.27
C VAL A 179 26.19 7.62 -16.39
N THR A 180 25.61 6.90 -17.36
CA THR A 180 26.37 6.36 -18.51
C THR A 180 27.07 7.47 -19.32
N SER A 181 26.41 8.61 -19.53
CA SER A 181 27.03 9.76 -20.20
C SER A 181 28.22 10.34 -19.42
N VAL A 182 28.14 10.40 -18.10
CA VAL A 182 29.25 10.85 -17.24
C VAL A 182 30.39 9.84 -17.25
N GLU A 183 30.09 8.53 -17.19
CA GLU A 183 31.09 7.47 -17.30
C GLU A 183 31.88 7.56 -18.61
N ASP A 184 31.21 7.79 -19.73
CA ASP A 184 31.88 7.94 -21.02
C ASP A 184 32.72 9.22 -21.11
N LYS A 185 32.24 10.33 -20.54
CA LYS A 185 33.05 11.57 -20.43
C LYS A 185 34.30 11.35 -19.58
N ASN A 186 34.20 10.59 -18.49
CA ASN A 186 35.33 10.29 -17.63
C ASN A 186 36.37 9.44 -18.35
N LYS A 187 35.96 8.41 -19.11
CA LYS A 187 36.88 7.62 -19.95
C LYS A 187 37.65 8.50 -20.95
N VAL A 188 36.97 9.46 -21.57
CA VAL A 188 37.61 10.41 -22.51
C VAL A 188 38.59 11.33 -21.79
N LEU A 189 38.24 11.82 -20.60
CA LEU A 189 39.14 12.65 -19.79
C LEU A 189 40.39 11.89 -19.34
N GLU A 190 40.23 10.64 -18.92
CA GLU A 190 41.33 9.77 -18.51
C GLU A 190 42.30 9.50 -19.66
N ALA A 191 41.77 9.20 -20.86
CA ALA A 191 42.60 9.05 -22.06
C ALA A 191 43.39 10.34 -22.39
N ARG A 192 42.74 11.51 -22.32
CA ARG A 192 43.40 12.81 -22.57
C ARG A 192 44.48 13.12 -21.54
N MET A 193 44.24 12.77 -20.27
CA MET A 193 45.20 12.96 -19.19
C MET A 193 46.45 12.11 -19.44
N ASN A 194 46.28 10.83 -19.76
CA ASN A 194 47.39 9.93 -20.09
C ASN A 194 48.20 10.43 -21.30
N THR A 195 47.53 10.94 -22.35
CA THR A 195 48.24 11.57 -23.48
C THR A 195 49.06 12.77 -23.03
N SER A 196 48.48 13.67 -22.24
CA SER A 196 49.19 14.85 -21.74
C SER A 196 50.36 14.50 -20.82
N GLU A 197 50.24 13.45 -20.02
CA GLU A 197 51.34 12.95 -19.17
C GLU A 197 52.50 12.42 -20.01
N ASN A 198 52.20 11.68 -21.08
CA ASN A 198 53.22 11.18 -22.02
C ASN A 198 53.93 12.32 -22.75
N GLU A 199 53.18 13.30 -23.27
CA GLU A 199 53.75 14.49 -23.93
C GLU A 199 54.65 15.29 -22.98
N MET A 200 54.25 15.42 -21.71
CA MET A 200 55.06 16.11 -20.71
C MET A 200 56.37 15.37 -20.41
N GLU A 201 56.34 14.03 -20.37
CA GLU A 201 57.55 13.24 -20.16
C GLU A 201 58.50 13.31 -21.36
N GLU A 202 57.98 13.31 -22.58
CA GLU A 202 58.77 13.52 -23.79
C GLU A 202 59.46 14.90 -23.79
N LEU A 203 58.73 15.95 -23.44
CA LEU A 203 59.29 17.31 -23.31
C LEU A 203 60.35 17.41 -22.21
N LYS A 204 60.23 16.66 -21.10
CA LYS A 204 61.29 16.65 -20.08
C LYS A 204 62.57 16.02 -20.63
N ILE A 205 62.46 14.93 -21.39
CA ILE A 205 63.59 14.27 -22.03
C ILE A 205 64.26 15.21 -23.04
N GLU A 206 63.47 15.86 -23.90
CA GLU A 206 63.97 16.83 -24.88
C GLU A 206 64.65 18.02 -24.19
N ASN A 207 64.06 18.57 -23.12
CA ASN A 207 64.68 19.64 -22.36
C ASN A 207 66.00 19.21 -21.71
N ALA A 208 66.08 17.97 -21.20
CA ALA A 208 67.33 17.45 -20.65
C ALA A 208 68.42 17.31 -21.73
N ASP A 209 68.08 16.82 -22.93
CA ASP A 209 68.99 16.77 -24.08
C ASP A 209 69.45 18.18 -24.50
N MET A 210 68.52 19.11 -24.62
CA MET A 210 68.81 20.49 -24.99
C MET A 210 69.75 21.16 -23.97
N MET A 211 69.53 20.94 -22.67
CA MET A 211 70.41 21.45 -21.61
C MET A 211 71.82 20.85 -21.70
N ALA A 212 71.95 19.55 -22.01
CA ALA A 212 73.24 18.92 -22.20
C ALA A 212 73.99 19.50 -23.41
N ARG A 213 73.29 19.70 -24.54
CA ARG A 213 73.84 20.32 -25.75
C ARG A 213 74.26 21.76 -25.53
N LEU A 214 73.46 22.53 -24.79
CA LEU A 214 73.78 23.90 -24.41
C LEU A 214 75.08 23.95 -23.59
N LYS A 215 75.24 23.03 -22.63
CA LYS A 215 76.46 22.95 -21.82
C LYS A 215 77.71 22.68 -22.65
N ILE A 216 77.61 21.81 -23.66
CA ILE A 216 78.70 21.54 -24.60
C ILE A 216 79.04 22.81 -25.38
N CYS A 217 78.04 23.47 -25.97
CA CYS A 217 78.22 24.70 -26.73
C CYS A 217 78.84 25.83 -25.88
N GLU A 218 78.40 26.00 -24.63
CA GLU A 218 79.02 26.95 -23.69
C GLU A 218 80.52 26.70 -23.52
N ASN A 219 80.92 25.43 -23.34
CA ASN A 219 82.32 25.06 -23.19
C ASN A 219 83.12 25.33 -24.48
N GLU A 220 82.56 25.00 -25.65
CA GLU A 220 83.18 25.26 -26.95
C GLU A 220 83.37 26.76 -27.20
N VAL A 221 82.39 27.60 -26.84
CA VAL A 221 82.49 29.05 -26.96
C VAL A 221 83.59 29.61 -26.05
N GLU A 222 83.70 29.13 -24.81
CA GLU A 222 84.78 29.56 -23.91
C GLU A 222 86.16 29.13 -24.43
N GLU A 223 86.26 27.96 -25.05
CA GLU A 223 87.49 27.53 -25.72
C GLU A 223 87.85 28.43 -26.92
N LEU A 224 86.88 28.72 -27.79
CA LEU A 224 87.08 29.62 -28.93
C LEU A 224 87.47 31.03 -28.49
N LYS A 225 86.89 31.56 -27.41
CA LYS A 225 87.29 32.86 -26.84
C LYS A 225 88.75 32.85 -26.40
N ARG A 226 89.22 31.79 -25.73
CA ARG A 226 90.63 31.64 -25.34
C ARG A 226 91.54 31.60 -26.57
N GLN A 227 91.17 30.84 -27.59
CA GLN A 227 91.92 30.76 -28.85
C GLN A 227 92.01 32.14 -29.54
N ASN A 228 90.88 32.86 -29.65
CA ASN A 228 90.83 34.18 -30.29
C ASN A 228 91.58 35.26 -29.49
N ALA A 229 91.77 35.07 -28.18
CA ALA A 229 92.57 35.97 -27.34
C ALA A 229 94.09 35.74 -27.47
N GLY A 230 94.54 34.74 -28.24
CA GLY A 230 95.96 34.42 -28.40
C GLY A 230 96.60 33.85 -27.13
N LEU A 231 95.80 33.23 -26.26
CA LEU A 231 96.24 32.66 -24.99
C LEU A 231 96.55 31.17 -25.15
N PHE A 232 97.77 30.76 -24.82
CA PHE A 232 98.11 29.35 -24.63
C PHE A 232 97.83 28.94 -23.19
N THR A 233 97.06 27.87 -22.96
CA THR A 233 96.79 27.34 -21.62
C THR A 233 97.38 25.93 -21.52
N ALA A 234 98.19 25.64 -20.50
CA ALA A 234 98.79 24.32 -20.33
C ALA A 234 97.72 23.26 -19.99
N PRO A 235 97.52 22.23 -20.84
CA PRO A 235 96.51 21.20 -20.60
C PRO A 235 96.88 20.23 -19.47
N VAL A 236 98.17 20.12 -19.16
CA VAL A 236 98.73 19.26 -18.11
C VAL A 236 99.94 19.93 -17.48
N ARG A 237 100.32 19.47 -16.30
CA ARG A 237 101.58 19.88 -15.67
C ARG A 237 102.77 19.30 -16.45
N GLY A 238 103.78 20.12 -16.72
CA GLY A 238 104.96 19.68 -17.46
C GLY A 238 105.95 20.80 -17.79
N ALA A 239 107.02 20.44 -18.50
CA ALA A 239 107.96 21.40 -19.07
C ALA A 239 107.57 21.72 -20.52
N TYR A 240 107.33 22.99 -20.83
CA TYR A 240 106.89 23.47 -22.14
C TYR A 240 107.98 24.33 -22.77
N TYR A 241 108.25 24.10 -24.06
CA TYR A 241 109.10 24.97 -24.87
C TYR A 241 108.23 25.98 -25.61
N PHE A 242 108.62 27.25 -25.58
CA PHE A 242 108.01 28.32 -26.36
C PHE A 242 109.06 29.04 -27.19
N SER A 243 108.71 29.36 -28.43
CA SER A 243 109.52 30.16 -29.33
C SER A 243 108.65 31.12 -30.13
N PHE A 244 109.15 32.31 -30.38
CA PHE A 244 108.51 33.25 -31.30
C PHE A 244 109.53 33.90 -32.21
N THR A 245 109.03 34.37 -33.35
CA THR A 245 109.74 35.27 -34.26
C THR A 245 108.79 36.41 -34.58
N THR A 246 109.24 37.66 -34.44
CA THR A 246 108.47 38.83 -34.86
C THR A 246 109.24 39.65 -35.88
N LEU A 247 108.59 40.03 -36.97
CA LEU A 247 109.12 40.97 -37.95
C LEU A 247 108.46 42.35 -37.75
N ASP A 248 109.18 43.43 -38.02
CA ASP A 248 108.56 44.74 -38.24
C ASP A 248 109.31 45.48 -39.34
N GLY A 249 108.60 45.85 -40.40
CA GLY A 249 109.14 46.51 -41.59
C GLY A 249 109.29 48.03 -41.48
N ARG A 250 108.95 48.64 -40.33
CA ARG A 250 109.05 50.10 -40.14
C ARG A 250 110.44 50.55 -39.67
N SER A 251 110.93 51.64 -40.24
CA SER A 251 112.17 52.30 -39.81
C SER A 251 111.93 53.23 -38.63
N ASN A 252 112.91 53.39 -37.73
CA ASN A 252 112.87 54.28 -36.56
C ASN A 252 111.75 53.99 -35.54
N VAL A 253 111.37 52.71 -35.36
CA VAL A 253 110.36 52.30 -34.38
C VAL A 253 110.98 51.34 -33.35
N TYR A 254 110.56 51.48 -32.09
CA TYR A 254 110.92 50.53 -31.03
C TYR A 254 110.17 49.21 -31.22
N ARG A 255 110.91 48.12 -31.36
CA ARG A 255 110.34 46.77 -31.40
C ARG A 255 110.42 46.17 -30.00
N ARG A 256 109.25 45.97 -29.39
CA ARG A 256 109.17 45.36 -28.06
C ARG A 256 108.08 44.32 -28.07
N VAL A 257 108.40 43.19 -27.46
CA VAL A 257 107.45 42.10 -27.25
C VAL A 257 107.68 41.54 -25.87
N TYR A 258 106.60 41.37 -25.12
CA TYR A 258 106.62 40.72 -23.82
C TYR A 258 106.00 39.34 -23.94
N LEU A 259 106.60 38.34 -23.29
CA LEU A 259 105.93 37.07 -23.01
C LEU A 259 105.54 37.05 -21.54
N TYR A 260 104.28 36.73 -21.28
CA TYR A 260 103.71 36.59 -19.95
C TYR A 260 103.43 35.13 -19.62
N HIS A 261 103.63 34.77 -18.36
CA HIS A 261 103.16 33.53 -17.74
C HIS A 261 102.34 33.94 -16.51
N ASN A 262 101.04 33.64 -16.49
CA ASN A 262 100.11 34.01 -15.40
C ASN A 262 100.28 35.48 -14.98
N ASP A 263 100.20 36.39 -15.94
CA ASP A 263 100.32 37.85 -15.77
C ASP A 263 101.67 38.35 -15.24
N LYS A 264 102.67 37.47 -15.12
CA LYS A 264 104.05 37.83 -14.86
C LYS A 264 104.84 37.81 -16.15
N ARG A 265 105.49 38.93 -16.47
CA ARG A 265 106.40 39.00 -17.62
C ARG A 265 107.61 38.12 -17.36
N VAL A 266 107.76 37.06 -18.15
CA VAL A 266 108.87 36.10 -18.06
C VAL A 266 109.94 36.36 -19.11
N LEU A 267 109.60 37.01 -20.22
CA LEU A 267 110.55 37.40 -21.23
C LEU A 267 110.25 38.80 -21.76
N PHE A 268 111.33 39.54 -22.01
CA PHE A 268 111.31 40.82 -22.71
C PHE A 268 112.27 40.76 -23.89
N SER A 269 111.74 41.02 -25.08
CA SER A 269 112.55 41.20 -26.28
C SER A 269 112.54 42.67 -26.70
N TYR A 270 113.74 43.21 -26.95
CA TYR A 270 113.95 44.61 -27.30
C TYR A 270 114.92 44.70 -28.48
N ASN A 271 114.50 45.40 -29.53
CA ASN A 271 115.36 45.75 -30.65
C ASN A 271 115.04 47.18 -31.11
N TYR A 272 116.08 47.94 -31.44
CA TYR A 272 115.98 49.22 -32.12
C TYR A 272 116.77 49.14 -33.43
N SER A 273 116.08 49.28 -34.56
CA SER A 273 116.71 49.36 -35.87
C SER A 273 116.37 50.69 -36.54
N ALA A 274 117.42 51.40 -36.97
CA ALA A 274 117.28 52.72 -37.59
C ALA A 274 116.84 52.64 -39.05
N ASN A 275 117.29 51.64 -39.82
CA ASN A 275 117.21 51.68 -41.29
C ASN A 275 116.79 50.37 -41.98
N THR A 276 116.55 49.25 -41.28
CA THR A 276 116.27 47.94 -41.91
C THR A 276 115.07 47.21 -41.29
N SER A 277 114.42 46.37 -42.12
CA SER A 277 113.49 45.35 -41.62
C SER A 277 114.28 44.29 -40.88
N GLU A 278 113.95 44.04 -39.62
CA GLU A 278 114.66 43.09 -38.75
C GLU A 278 113.67 42.15 -38.05
N SER A 279 113.98 40.86 -38.11
CA SER A 279 113.30 39.81 -37.36
C SER A 279 113.95 39.64 -35.99
N VAL A 280 113.13 39.47 -34.95
CA VAL A 280 113.60 39.14 -33.62
C VAL A 280 113.00 37.82 -33.19
N SER A 281 113.87 36.85 -32.87
CA SER A 281 113.47 35.53 -32.38
C SER A 281 113.96 35.30 -30.96
N ASN A 282 113.14 34.68 -30.13
CA ASN A 282 113.55 34.25 -28.80
C ASN A 282 112.84 32.95 -28.40
N SER A 283 113.40 32.24 -27.43
CA SER A 283 112.86 30.95 -27.00
C SER A 283 113.18 30.69 -25.53
N LEU A 284 112.30 29.97 -24.84
CA LEU A 284 112.46 29.65 -23.43
C LEU A 284 111.69 28.38 -23.05
N VAL A 285 112.09 27.76 -21.94
CA VAL A 285 111.39 26.62 -21.34
C VAL A 285 110.74 27.06 -20.03
N LEU A 286 109.44 26.80 -19.87
CA LEU A 286 108.69 27.01 -18.62
C LEU A 286 108.23 25.67 -18.08
N GLN A 287 108.39 25.47 -16.77
CA GLN A 287 107.55 24.53 -16.06
C GLN A 287 106.17 25.18 -15.89
N MET A 288 105.12 24.50 -16.33
CA MET A 288 103.75 24.96 -16.24
C MET A 288 102.92 24.00 -15.40
N GLU A 289 102.04 24.54 -14.58
CA GLU A 289 100.95 23.79 -13.97
C GLU A 289 99.74 23.73 -14.90
N LYS A 290 98.82 22.78 -14.67
CA LYS A 290 97.58 22.72 -15.45
C LYS A 290 96.80 24.03 -15.30
N GLU A 291 96.26 24.55 -16.40
CA GLU A 291 95.57 25.85 -16.51
C GLU A 291 96.47 27.09 -16.45
N ASP A 292 97.81 26.94 -16.34
CA ASP A 292 98.71 28.09 -16.49
C ASP A 292 98.62 28.67 -17.90
N VAL A 293 98.66 30.00 -18.00
CA VAL A 293 98.46 30.74 -19.26
C VAL A 293 99.74 31.43 -19.70
N VAL A 294 100.08 31.33 -20.98
CA VAL A 294 101.17 32.03 -21.65
C VAL A 294 100.64 32.82 -22.84
N TYR A 295 101.08 34.07 -22.99
CA TYR A 295 100.67 34.94 -24.09
C TYR A 295 101.70 36.02 -24.39
N MET A 296 101.64 36.57 -25.61
CA MET A 296 102.51 37.65 -26.06
C MET A 296 101.75 38.98 -26.03
N VAL A 297 102.43 40.03 -25.55
CA VAL A 297 101.88 41.40 -25.53
C VAL A 297 102.77 42.32 -26.33
N LEU A 298 102.16 43.03 -27.26
CA LEU A 298 102.76 44.13 -28.00
C LEU A 298 102.50 45.45 -27.23
N PRO A 299 103.54 46.14 -26.73
CA PRO A 299 103.36 47.38 -25.98
C PRO A 299 102.83 48.52 -26.85
N GLY A 300 102.15 49.49 -26.22
CA GLY A 300 101.68 50.69 -26.92
C GLY A 300 102.80 51.40 -27.70
N GLY A 301 102.53 51.73 -28.96
CA GLY A 301 103.48 52.37 -29.88
C GLY A 301 104.44 51.41 -30.60
N CYS A 302 104.36 50.10 -30.34
CA CYS A 302 105.10 49.08 -31.09
C CYS A 302 104.22 48.45 -32.19
N SER A 303 104.84 47.92 -33.23
CA SER A 303 104.18 47.18 -34.31
C SER A 303 104.85 45.83 -34.55
N VAL A 304 104.10 44.92 -35.17
CA VAL A 304 104.61 43.73 -35.84
C VAL A 304 104.06 43.71 -37.26
N TYR A 305 104.79 43.09 -38.17
CA TYR A 305 104.45 42.93 -39.58
C TYR A 305 104.25 41.45 -39.87
N ASP A 306 103.22 41.16 -40.64
CA ASP A 306 102.97 39.85 -41.19
C ASP A 306 102.22 39.97 -42.52
N ASP A 307 102.40 38.99 -43.40
CA ASP A 307 101.69 38.90 -44.68
C ASP A 307 101.54 37.41 -45.09
N ARG A 308 101.43 37.11 -46.39
CA ARG A 308 101.23 35.73 -46.87
C ARG A 308 102.48 34.85 -46.76
N ASP A 309 103.62 35.42 -46.38
CA ASP A 309 104.89 34.71 -46.22
C ASP A 309 105.20 34.36 -44.74
N ASP A 310 104.22 34.50 -43.84
CA ASP A 310 104.24 34.06 -42.42
C ASP A 310 105.51 34.46 -41.65
N HIS A 311 105.78 35.75 -41.60
CA HIS A 311 106.98 36.32 -40.98
C HIS A 311 106.95 36.34 -39.46
N THR A 312 105.76 36.45 -38.87
CA THR A 312 105.58 36.50 -37.43
C THR A 312 104.97 35.19 -36.94
N THR A 313 105.65 34.51 -36.02
CA THR A 313 105.24 33.20 -35.50
C THR A 313 105.32 33.16 -33.99
N PHE A 314 104.39 32.41 -33.38
CA PHE A 314 104.45 32.02 -31.97
C PHE A 314 104.10 30.54 -31.86
N ASN A 315 105.05 29.76 -31.36
CA ASN A 315 104.97 28.31 -31.30
C ASN A 315 105.26 27.83 -29.88
N GLY A 316 104.60 26.77 -29.45
CA GLY A 316 104.92 26.10 -28.20
C GLY A 316 104.46 24.65 -28.17
N PHE A 317 105.18 23.81 -27.43
CA PHE A 317 104.84 22.40 -27.26
C PHE A 317 105.36 21.85 -25.93
N LEU A 318 104.71 20.78 -25.45
CA LEU A 318 105.12 20.04 -24.26
C LEU A 318 106.39 19.23 -24.57
N LEU A 319 107.42 19.36 -23.74
CA LEU A 319 108.61 18.52 -23.80
C LEU A 319 108.40 17.21 -23.06
N PHE A 320 107.96 17.28 -21.80
CA PHE A 320 107.63 16.10 -20.99
C PHE A 320 106.67 16.48 -19.84
N PRO A 321 105.69 15.61 -19.51
CA PRO A 321 104.88 15.73 -18.30
C PRO A 321 105.72 15.60 -17.01
N LEU A 322 105.26 16.21 -15.91
CA LEU A 322 105.95 16.22 -14.60
C LEU A 322 105.10 15.77 -13.43
#